data_AF-A0A947F4U0-F1
#
_entry.id   AF-A0A947F4U0-F1
#
_cell.length_a   1.000
_cell.length_b   1.000
_cell.length_c   1.000
_cell.angle_alpha   90.00
_cell.angle_beta   90.00
_cell.angle_gamma   90.00
#
_symmetry.space_group_name_H-M   'P 1'
#
loop_
_entity.id
_entity.type
_entity.pdbx_description
1 polymer ?
#
loop_
_entity_poly.entity_id
_entity_poly.type
_entity_poly.pdbx_seq_one_letter_code
_entity_poly.pdbx_strand_id
1 'polypeptide(L)' 'SLFAVARDKAQDLNIETKGVKLAELITHIQEKEGHTACFRAKETCLELGCCWQLSCGASMIKE' A
#
# COMPACT_ATOMS: atom_id res chain seq x y z
N SER A 1 -13.54 4.35 4.02
CA SER A 1 -12.96 4.54 2.67
C SER A 1 -11.53 4.02 2.66
N LEU A 2 -10.94 3.69 1.50
CA LEU A 2 -9.55 3.23 1.42
C LEU A 2 -8.55 4.23 2.06
N PHE A 3 -8.84 5.52 1.94
CA PHE A 3 -8.03 6.58 2.56
C PHE A 3 -8.10 6.59 4.09
N ALA A 4 -9.25 6.28 4.70
CA ALA A 4 -9.33 6.15 6.15
C ALA A 4 -8.46 4.99 6.65
N VAL A 5 -8.55 3.82 6.00
CA VAL A 5 -7.75 2.64 6.34
C VAL A 5 -6.24 2.92 6.20
N ALA A 6 -5.84 3.61 5.12
CA ALA A 6 -4.45 4.01 4.93
C ALA A 6 -3.97 5.00 6.00
N ARG A 7 -4.82 5.93 6.45
CA ARG A 7 -4.46 6.87 7.52
C ARG A 7 -4.30 6.18 8.87
N ASP A 8 -5.23 5.31 9.25
CA ASP A 8 -5.15 4.58 10.52
C ASP A 8 -3.87 3.74 10.56
N LYS A 9 -3.58 3.02 9.47
CA LYS A 9 -2.35 2.21 9.38
C LYS A 9 -1.07 3.04 9.35
N ALA A 10 -1.09 4.21 8.69
CA ALA A 10 0.03 5.15 8.73
C ALA A 10 0.31 5.66 10.15
N GLN A 11 -0.73 5.92 10.94
CA GLN A 11 -0.57 6.32 12.34
C GLN A 11 0.11 5.24 13.18
N ASP A 12 -0.33 3.98 13.05
CA ASP A 12 0.30 2.83 13.75
C ASP A 12 1.79 2.68 13.40
N LEU A 13 2.17 3.06 12.19
CA LEU A 13 3.53 2.98 11.66
C LEU A 13 4.36 4.26 11.84
N ASN A 14 3.80 5.29 12.51
CA ASN A 14 4.41 6.61 12.69
C ASN A 14 4.81 7.30 11.36
N ILE A 15 3.93 7.22 10.36
CA ILE A 15 4.09 7.86 9.04
C ILE A 15 3.28 9.16 8.98
N GLU A 16 3.89 10.23 8.45
CA GLU A 16 3.23 11.53 8.27
C GLU A 16 2.08 11.42 7.25
N THR A 17 0.91 11.97 7.58
CA THR A 17 -0.31 11.86 6.74
C THR A 17 -0.78 13.20 6.19
N LYS A 18 -0.22 14.33 6.64
CA LYS A 18 -0.69 15.66 6.24
C LYS A 18 -0.27 15.99 4.80
N GLY A 19 -1.26 16.25 3.94
CA GLY A 19 -1.03 16.66 2.56
C GLY A 19 -0.58 15.53 1.61
N VAL A 20 -0.48 14.29 2.10
CA VAL A 20 -0.03 13.14 1.32
C VAL A 20 -1.19 12.55 0.51
N LYS A 21 -0.95 12.25 -0.76
CA LYS A 21 -1.94 11.58 -1.62
C LYS A 21 -2.09 10.12 -1.22
N LEU A 22 -3.26 9.54 -1.44
CA LEU A 22 -3.54 8.13 -1.10
C LEU A 22 -2.47 7.16 -1.61
N ALA A 23 -2.09 7.29 -2.89
CA ALA A 23 -1.15 6.37 -3.51
C ALA A 23 0.23 6.45 -2.86
N GLU A 24 0.71 7.68 -2.63
CA GLU A 24 1.98 7.98 -1.97
C GLU A 24 1.99 7.48 -0.51
N LEU A 25 0.89 7.68 0.21
CA LEU A 25 0.72 7.20 1.57
C LEU A 25 0.83 5.67 1.66
N ILE A 26 0.13 4.96 0.76
CA ILE A 26 0.19 3.50 0.74
C ILE A 26 1.57 2.99 0.32
N THR A 27 2.26 3.63 -0.62
CA THR A 27 3.64 3.25 -0.95
C THR A 27 4.58 3.40 0.25
N HIS A 28 4.49 4.47 1.04
CA HIS A 28 5.28 4.59 2.27
C HIS A 28 4.94 3.51 3.30
N ILE A 29 3.66 3.14 3.43
CA ILE A 29 3.25 2.03 4.29
C ILE A 29 3.87 0.71 3.81
N GLN A 30 3.82 0.42 2.51
CA GLN A 30 4.41 -0.79 1.94
C GLN A 30 5.91 -0.89 2.27
N GLU A 31 6.67 0.19 2.12
CA GLU A 31 8.10 0.21 2.46
C GLU A 31 8.33 -0.07 3.95
N LYS A 32 7.51 0.54 4.82
CA LYS A 32 7.62 0.36 6.27
C LYS A 32 7.26 -1.05 6.71
N GLU A 33 6.37 -1.72 5.99
CA GLU A 33 5.98 -3.12 6.18
C GLU A 33 6.98 -4.12 5.59
N GLY A 34 8.00 -3.64 4.86
CA GLY A 34 8.99 -4.49 4.19
C GLY A 34 8.53 -5.04 2.83
N HIS A 35 7.45 -4.51 2.27
CA HIS A 35 6.95 -4.85 0.94
C HIS A 35 7.51 -3.91 -0.14
N THR A 36 7.42 -4.34 -1.40
CA THR A 36 7.70 -3.47 -2.54
C THR A 36 6.68 -2.31 -2.62
N ALA A 37 7.17 -1.07 -2.73
CA ALA A 37 6.38 0.14 -3.01
C ALA A 37 5.78 0.13 -4.42
N CYS A 38 4.67 -0.59 -4.60
CA CYS A 38 4.08 -0.86 -5.92
C CYS A 38 2.60 -0.51 -6.05
N PHE A 39 2.00 0.16 -5.06
CA PHE A 39 0.59 0.51 -5.09
C PHE A 39 0.23 1.31 -6.36
N ARG A 40 -0.61 0.72 -7.22
CA ARG A 40 -1.01 1.24 -8.54
C ARG A 40 0.14 1.51 -9.52
N ALA A 41 1.29 0.88 -9.32
CA ALA A 41 2.46 1.03 -10.18
C ALA A 41 2.77 -0.22 -11.02
N LYS A 42 2.11 -1.36 -10.74
CA LYS A 42 2.32 -2.62 -11.46
C LYS A 42 0.99 -3.22 -11.91
N GLU A 43 1.01 -3.88 -13.06
CA GLU A 43 -0.13 -4.64 -13.60
C GLU A 43 -0.23 -6.04 -12.97
N THR A 44 0.90 -6.64 -12.58
CA THR A 44 0.97 -7.95 -11.94
C THR A 44 1.77 -7.89 -10.63
N CYS A 45 1.43 -8.74 -9.67
CA CYS A 45 2.08 -8.78 -8.36
C CYS A 45 2.16 -10.19 -7.77
N LEU A 46 3.29 -10.51 -7.15
CA LEU A 46 3.57 -11.78 -6.48
C LEU A 46 3.54 -11.67 -4.94
N GLU A 47 3.37 -10.45 -4.40
CA GLU A 47 3.39 -10.19 -2.96
C GLU A 47 2.09 -10.63 -2.29
N LEU A 48 1.94 -11.95 -2.11
CA LEU A 48 0.76 -12.59 -1.51
C LEU A 48 0.58 -12.27 -0.02
N GLY A 49 1.55 -11.62 0.64
CA GLY A 49 1.44 -11.10 2.00
C GLY A 49 1.02 -9.62 2.11
N CYS A 50 0.99 -8.88 1.00
CA CYS A 50 0.73 -7.44 1.03
C CYS A 50 -0.71 -7.11 1.42
N CYS A 51 -0.90 -6.24 2.41
CA CYS A 51 -2.22 -5.85 2.90
C CYS A 51 -3.09 -5.12 1.86
N TRP A 52 -2.49 -4.68 0.75
CA TRP A 52 -3.12 -3.80 -0.25
C TRP A 52 -3.57 -4.51 -1.53
N GLN A 53 -3.47 -5.84 -1.62
CA GLN A 53 -3.79 -6.63 -2.82
C GLN A 53 -5.17 -6.32 -3.41
N LEU A 54 -6.19 -6.20 -2.56
CA LEU A 54 -7.57 -5.96 -2.99
C LEU A 54 -7.80 -4.52 -3.49
N SER A 55 -6.81 -3.64 -3.35
CA SER A 55 -6.95 -2.19 -3.61
C SER A 55 -5.85 -1.62 -4.50
N CYS A 56 -4.77 -2.37 -4.75
CA CYS A 56 -3.61 -1.89 -5.50
C CYS A 56 -3.80 -1.90 -7.02
N GLY A 57 -4.81 -2.62 -7.52
CA GLY A 57 -5.15 -2.70 -8.94
C GLY A 57 -4.29 -3.67 -9.75
N ALA A 58 -3.36 -4.39 -9.11
CA ALA A 58 -2.57 -5.42 -9.78
C ALA A 58 -3.33 -6.76 -9.84
N SER A 59 -3.11 -7.52 -10.90
CA SER A 59 -3.49 -8.92 -10.99
C SER A 59 -2.52 -9.77 -10.18
N MET A 60 -3.02 -10.43 -9.12
CA MET A 60 -2.21 -11.33 -8.32
C MET A 60 -1.92 -12.61 -9.12
N ILE A 61 -0.64 -12.92 -9.28
CA ILE A 61 -0.17 -14.15 -9.93
C ILE A 61 0.51 -15.06 -8.90
N LYS A 62 0.57 -16.35 -9.19
CA LYS A 62 1.34 -17.34 -8.41
C LYS A 62 2.49 -17.81 -9.30
N GLU A 63 3.68 -17.98 -8.70
CA GLU A 63 4.77 -18.71 -9.37
C GLU A 63 4.40 -20.17 -9.60
#